data_AF-A0AAU8CH36-F1
#
_entry.id   AF-A0AAU8CH36-F1
#
_cell.length_a   1.000
_cell.length_b   1.000
_cell.length_c   1.000
_cell.angle_alpha   90.00
_cell.angle_beta   90.00
_cell.angle_gamma   90.00
#
_symmetry.space_group_name_H-M   'P 1'
#
loop_
_entity.id
_entity.type
_entity.pdbx_description
1 polymer ?
#
loop_
_entity_poly.entity_id
_entity_poly.type
_entity_poly.pdbx_seq_one_letter_code
_entity_poly.pdbx_strand_id
1 'polypeptide(L)'
;MIATRESRRSVFRRIAHQHVEWPAYDSTPLYDRSSLGGLESDVRVVSGVWFTHPDHNSLEQFVCSIPLAYFRFEAHDCYGSSTRYEMDILFRMFVLKELHGWQHETPLLEYLESHPELRERLELETVPDQSTLWRTWNERFTRDLRETVQKAARTILIKAQNAGVAVPREPERNLPSRGDDATESDPNDQAILDKAGKITDHISRVVFPAFSLNRGEGCEIPENAYWDLQTYLGLRENLAANEGAQSFIHESTRDRTPLGHGHRDQIRDLPIEQIREMYRQAVQQLTNELAGTEEFFRAGIVAIDITEDDSFTGDRTGHEDEIIGTKEKNDEYAYQWATVQLVGNAVPLVLDARPVRRGESRKEIVKDLLNSAEELVHVDNVLMDREFDSQHLLEMISQRGLSYVVPKRMQASEKAQAKRLLQRGQDRYETDRKLHLGKNEWHETTLIYRRKENSEHDDHRQYSVFMSNRGGGFLSEYGHRWEIESGYRSIKRFMAATTSTNFGLRFFYFAFASLLYSIWRAVDLLVQVELTGEYEYSPIVTADNTLTLLKKETGIG
;
A
#
# COMPACT_ATOMS: atom_id res chain seq x y z
N MET A 1 16.29 -5.40 28.62
CA MET A 1 16.76 -4.28 29.45
C MET A 1 15.52 -3.65 30.07
N ILE A 2 15.56 -3.22 31.34
CA ILE A 2 14.39 -2.57 31.95
C ILE A 2 14.38 -1.13 31.50
N ALA A 3 13.35 -0.67 30.78
CA ALA A 3 13.38 0.71 30.30
C ALA A 3 13.37 1.71 31.46
N THR A 4 14.31 2.65 31.40
CA THR A 4 14.56 3.65 32.43
C THR A 4 13.77 4.92 32.15
N ARG A 5 13.71 5.84 33.12
CA ARG A 5 13.13 7.16 32.91
C ARG A 5 13.84 7.94 31.78
N GLU A 6 15.13 7.68 31.59
CA GLU A 6 15.95 8.27 30.52
C GLU A 6 15.59 7.71 29.15
N SER A 7 15.44 6.38 29.01
CA SER A 7 15.04 5.78 27.74
C SER A 7 13.61 6.15 27.34
N ARG A 8 12.70 6.29 28.31
CA ARG A 8 11.34 6.84 28.07
C ARG A 8 11.40 8.28 27.56
N ARG A 9 12.21 9.14 28.20
CA ARG A 9 12.41 10.53 27.74
C ARG A 9 13.01 10.60 26.34
N SER A 10 13.91 9.67 26.00
CA SER A 10 14.49 9.56 24.66
C SER A 10 13.40 9.32 23.60
N VAL A 11 12.50 8.36 23.84
CA VAL A 11 11.35 8.07 22.95
C VAL A 11 10.47 9.29 22.76
N PHE A 12 9.99 9.92 23.84
CA PHE A 12 9.09 11.06 23.72
C PHE A 12 9.76 12.32 23.16
N ARG A 13 11.08 12.51 23.37
CA ARG A 13 11.83 13.55 22.66
C ARG A 13 11.85 13.29 21.17
N ARG A 14 12.12 12.05 20.74
CA ARG A 14 12.10 11.70 19.31
C ARG A 14 10.73 11.93 18.69
N ILE A 15 9.65 11.57 19.39
CA ILE A 15 8.28 11.86 18.96
C ILE A 15 8.08 13.38 18.79
N ALA A 16 8.43 14.19 19.78
CA ALA A 16 8.29 15.65 19.70
C ALA A 16 9.10 16.30 18.57
N HIS A 17 10.18 15.68 18.08
CA HIS A 17 10.95 16.20 16.94
C HIS A 17 10.42 15.70 15.59
N GLN A 18 9.92 14.46 15.51
CA GLN A 18 9.51 13.80 14.26
C GLN A 18 8.02 13.94 13.95
N HIS A 19 7.21 14.20 14.97
CA HIS A 19 5.77 14.36 14.90
C HIS A 19 5.39 15.68 15.58
N VAL A 20 5.54 16.78 14.82
CA VAL A 20 5.24 18.15 15.28
C VAL A 20 3.78 18.28 15.73
N GLU A 21 2.91 17.39 15.24
CA GLU A 21 1.49 17.34 15.53
C GLU A 21 1.11 16.35 16.66
N TRP A 22 2.05 15.94 17.52
CA TRP A 22 1.75 15.07 18.66
C TRP A 22 1.72 15.85 20.00
N PRO A 23 0.73 15.61 20.89
CA PRO A 23 -0.38 14.67 20.78
C PRO A 23 -1.46 15.13 19.79
N ALA A 24 -2.17 14.18 19.19
CA ALA A 24 -3.10 14.42 18.06
C ALA A 24 -4.21 15.45 18.34
N TYR A 25 -4.50 15.71 19.62
CA TYR A 25 -5.60 16.53 20.12
C TYR A 25 -5.33 18.05 20.13
N ASP A 26 -4.06 18.48 20.13
CA ASP A 26 -3.70 19.90 20.28
C ASP A 26 -3.19 20.53 18.95
N SER A 27 -3.08 19.72 17.88
CA SER A 27 -2.36 20.03 16.65
C SER A 27 -3.20 19.98 15.37
N THR A 28 -4.34 19.28 15.39
CA THR A 28 -5.26 19.15 14.25
C THR A 28 -6.69 19.48 14.69
N PRO A 29 -7.51 20.18 13.86
CA PRO A 29 -8.92 20.40 14.17
C PRO A 29 -9.78 19.12 14.01
N LEU A 30 -9.16 17.98 13.70
CA LEU A 30 -9.81 16.70 13.41
C LEU A 30 -10.17 15.91 14.68
N TYR A 31 -9.40 16.08 15.76
CA TYR A 31 -9.56 15.30 16.99
C TYR A 31 -9.66 16.22 18.20
N ASP A 32 -10.78 16.16 18.92
CA ASP A 32 -10.83 16.67 20.28
C ASP A 32 -10.30 15.61 21.27
N ARG A 33 -10.09 16.01 22.53
CA ARG A 33 -9.55 15.12 23.58
C ARG A 33 -10.44 13.91 23.91
N SER A 34 -11.66 13.83 23.39
CA SER A 34 -12.53 12.65 23.50
C SER A 34 -12.56 11.77 22.24
N SER A 35 -11.81 12.13 21.19
CA SER A 35 -11.78 11.38 19.94
C SER A 35 -11.00 10.07 20.06
N LEU A 36 -11.69 8.95 19.82
CA LEU A 36 -11.09 7.62 19.76
C LEU A 36 -10.08 7.49 18.61
N GLY A 37 -10.34 8.15 17.47
CA GLY A 37 -9.37 8.20 16.36
C GLY A 37 -8.06 8.90 16.75
N GLY A 38 -8.14 9.96 17.57
CA GLY A 38 -6.97 10.60 18.16
C GLY A 38 -6.20 9.65 19.10
N LEU A 39 -6.92 8.86 19.92
CA LEU A 39 -6.31 7.86 20.82
C LEU A 39 -5.62 6.74 20.05
N GLU A 40 -6.24 6.23 18.99
CA GLU A 40 -5.65 5.24 18.10
C GLU A 40 -4.38 5.78 17.42
N SER A 41 -4.42 7.04 16.96
CA SER A 41 -3.26 7.71 16.37
C SER A 41 -2.10 7.85 17.37
N ASP A 42 -2.39 8.28 18.60
CA ASP A 42 -1.39 8.40 19.67
C ASP A 42 -0.77 7.04 20.03
N VAL A 43 -1.58 5.98 20.18
CA VAL A 43 -1.09 4.61 20.41
C VAL A 43 -0.16 4.18 19.27
N ARG A 44 -0.54 4.45 18.02
CA ARG A 44 0.25 4.10 16.82
C ARG A 44 1.59 4.84 16.77
N VAL A 45 1.59 6.16 16.99
CA VAL A 45 2.81 6.98 16.97
C VAL A 45 3.76 6.54 18.09
N VAL A 46 3.25 6.43 19.32
CA VAL A 46 4.10 6.06 20.45
C VAL A 46 4.62 4.63 20.29
N SER A 47 3.79 3.65 19.90
CA SER A 47 4.26 2.27 19.69
C SER A 47 5.30 2.16 18.56
N GLY A 48 5.11 2.90 17.48
CA GLY A 48 6.04 2.95 16.35
C GLY A 48 7.44 3.46 16.74
N VAL A 49 7.53 4.49 17.59
CA VAL A 49 8.82 4.99 18.06
C VAL A 49 9.37 4.15 19.22
N TRP A 50 8.50 3.72 20.13
CA TRP A 50 8.86 2.98 21.33
C TRP A 50 9.60 1.69 21.02
N PHE A 51 9.04 0.81 20.17
CA PHE A 51 9.65 -0.49 19.91
C PHE A 51 10.93 -0.42 19.06
N THR A 52 11.19 0.70 18.37
CA THR A 52 12.46 0.89 17.63
C THR A 52 13.64 1.23 18.54
N HIS A 53 13.40 1.52 19.81
CA HIS A 53 14.44 1.89 20.76
C HIS A 53 14.97 0.64 21.47
N PRO A 54 16.30 0.44 21.58
CA PRO A 54 16.90 -0.84 22.00
C PRO A 54 16.51 -1.29 23.42
N ASP A 55 16.18 -0.36 24.30
CA ASP A 55 15.76 -0.64 25.68
C ASP A 55 14.28 -1.03 25.84
N HIS A 56 13.49 -0.99 24.76
CA HIS A 56 12.03 -1.06 24.80
C HIS A 56 11.51 -2.29 24.07
N ASN A 57 11.65 -3.46 24.71
CA ASN A 57 11.32 -4.77 24.12
C ASN A 57 10.24 -5.55 24.90
N SER A 58 9.40 -4.86 25.68
CA SER A 58 8.29 -5.46 26.44
C SER A 58 6.97 -4.78 26.10
N LEU A 59 5.96 -5.60 25.80
CA LEU A 59 4.59 -5.15 25.54
C LEU A 59 3.94 -4.62 26.82
N GLU A 60 4.13 -5.29 27.94
CA GLU A 60 3.58 -4.90 29.25
C GLU A 60 4.09 -3.52 29.65
N GLN A 61 5.38 -3.25 29.38
CA GLN A 61 5.96 -1.95 29.64
C GLN A 61 5.38 -0.85 28.73
N PHE A 62 5.10 -1.18 27.47
CA PHE A 62 4.41 -0.27 26.56
C PHE A 62 2.98 0.00 27.02
N VAL A 63 2.21 -1.03 27.40
CA VAL A 63 0.83 -0.90 27.89
C VAL A 63 0.76 0.07 29.07
N CYS A 64 1.68 -0.05 30.03
CA CYS A 64 1.76 0.89 31.16
C CYS A 64 2.12 2.32 30.74
N SER A 65 2.70 2.50 29.55
CA SER A 65 3.20 3.78 29.03
C SER A 65 2.33 4.36 27.91
N ILE A 66 1.16 3.77 27.62
CA ILE A 66 0.18 4.32 26.68
C ILE A 66 -0.16 5.75 27.12
N PRO A 67 -0.12 6.75 26.20
CA PRO A 67 -0.24 8.18 26.52
C PRO A 67 -1.69 8.61 26.82
N LEU A 68 -2.34 7.98 27.79
CA LEU A 68 -3.74 8.23 28.14
C LEU A 68 -3.98 9.58 28.83
N ALA A 69 -2.93 10.26 29.28
CA ALA A 69 -3.03 11.53 30.01
C ALA A 69 -3.67 12.68 29.21
N TYR A 70 -3.71 12.57 27.88
CA TYR A 70 -4.30 13.58 26.99
C TYR A 70 -5.73 13.25 26.57
N PHE A 71 -6.18 12.01 26.79
CA PHE A 71 -7.49 11.51 26.39
C PHE A 71 -8.51 11.62 27.52
N ARG A 72 -9.74 11.99 27.17
CA ARG A 72 -10.89 12.18 28.07
C ARG A 72 -11.87 11.03 27.90
N PHE A 73 -11.87 10.13 28.87
CA PHE A 73 -12.72 8.94 28.87
C PHE A 73 -14.19 9.24 29.21
N GLU A 74 -14.55 10.44 29.66
CA GLU A 74 -15.90 10.76 30.13
C GLU A 74 -16.98 10.55 29.06
N ALA A 75 -16.64 10.76 27.78
CA ALA A 75 -17.55 10.50 26.66
C ALA A 75 -17.79 9.00 26.39
N HIS A 76 -16.95 8.14 26.96
CA HIS A 76 -16.90 6.69 26.72
C HIS A 76 -17.11 5.85 27.99
N ASP A 77 -17.39 6.51 29.12
CA ASP A 77 -17.75 5.89 30.39
C ASP A 77 -19.28 5.92 30.55
N CYS A 78 -19.93 4.78 30.26
CA CYS A 78 -21.38 4.64 30.39
C CYS A 78 -21.86 4.49 31.85
N TYR A 79 -20.94 4.54 32.84
CA TYR A 79 -21.27 4.32 34.23
C TYR A 79 -21.33 5.64 35.02
N GLY A 80 -22.53 6.00 35.49
CA GLY A 80 -22.76 7.28 36.18
C GLY A 80 -22.40 7.31 37.67
N SER A 81 -21.89 6.22 38.25
CA SER A 81 -21.59 6.10 39.69
C SER A 81 -20.08 6.06 39.95
N SER A 82 -19.65 6.52 41.15
CA SER A 82 -18.26 6.40 41.59
C SER A 82 -17.81 4.94 41.51
N THR A 83 -16.72 4.68 40.80
CA THR A 83 -16.11 3.35 40.69
C THR A 83 -14.78 3.32 41.44
N ARG A 84 -14.28 2.11 41.73
CA ARG A 84 -13.00 1.92 42.43
C ARG A 84 -11.79 2.05 41.49
N TYR A 85 -11.97 1.76 40.20
CA TYR A 85 -10.89 1.72 39.21
C TYR A 85 -11.16 2.76 38.12
N GLU A 86 -10.16 3.60 37.89
CA GLU A 86 -10.19 4.63 36.85
C GLU A 86 -10.22 4.02 35.44
N MET A 87 -10.80 4.76 34.48
CA MET A 87 -10.97 4.30 33.10
C MET A 87 -9.65 4.01 32.39
N ASP A 88 -8.59 4.77 32.69
CA ASP A 88 -7.28 4.60 32.07
C ASP A 88 -6.61 3.28 32.50
N ILE A 89 -6.73 2.91 33.78
CA ILE A 89 -6.28 1.62 34.33
C ILE A 89 -7.03 0.49 33.64
N LEU A 90 -8.36 0.59 33.57
CA LEU A 90 -9.20 -0.43 32.94
C LEU A 90 -8.89 -0.57 31.44
N PHE A 91 -8.69 0.54 30.73
CA PHE A 91 -8.28 0.52 29.32
C PHE A 91 -6.97 -0.25 29.12
N ARG A 92 -5.94 0.01 29.95
CA ARG A 92 -4.67 -0.72 29.90
C ARG A 92 -4.84 -2.22 30.17
N MET A 93 -5.69 -2.58 31.14
CA MET A 93 -5.98 -3.99 31.45
C MET A 93 -6.65 -4.72 30.27
N PHE A 94 -7.60 -4.07 29.60
CA PHE A 94 -8.26 -4.67 28.43
C PHE A 94 -7.37 -4.70 27.20
N VAL A 95 -6.51 -3.70 26.97
CA VAL A 95 -5.47 -3.78 25.94
C VAL A 95 -4.56 -4.98 26.21
N LEU A 96 -4.13 -5.19 27.45
CA LEU A 96 -3.33 -6.36 27.82
C LEU A 96 -4.08 -7.68 27.53
N LYS A 97 -5.36 -7.77 27.89
CA LYS A 97 -6.19 -8.94 27.58
C LYS A 97 -6.24 -9.24 26.08
N GLU A 98 -6.44 -8.21 25.25
CA GLU A 98 -6.51 -8.34 23.80
C GLU A 98 -5.14 -8.66 23.17
N LEU A 99 -4.03 -8.14 23.73
CA LEU A 99 -2.68 -8.50 23.28
C LEU A 99 -2.43 -9.99 23.41
N HIS A 100 -2.83 -10.61 24.53
CA HIS A 100 -2.69 -12.05 24.75
C HIS A 100 -3.79 -12.90 24.11
N GLY A 101 -4.85 -12.29 23.56
CA GLY A 101 -5.96 -12.99 22.91
C GLY A 101 -6.83 -13.78 23.89
N TRP A 102 -6.90 -13.35 25.16
CA TRP A 102 -7.71 -14.03 26.17
C TRP A 102 -9.21 -13.76 25.96
N GLN A 103 -9.97 -14.83 25.75
CA GLN A 103 -11.41 -14.76 25.50
C GLN A 103 -12.23 -14.42 26.77
N HIS A 104 -11.68 -14.76 27.94
CA HIS A 104 -12.32 -14.52 29.24
C HIS A 104 -11.40 -13.71 30.14
N GLU A 105 -11.94 -13.18 31.24
CA GLU A 105 -11.21 -12.33 32.18
C GLU A 105 -10.31 -13.13 33.13
N THR A 106 -10.59 -14.42 33.34
CA THR A 106 -9.84 -15.29 34.28
C THR A 106 -8.33 -15.33 34.00
N PRO A 107 -7.86 -15.55 32.75
CA PRO A 107 -6.43 -15.55 32.45
C PRO A 107 -5.76 -14.19 32.71
N LEU A 108 -6.48 -13.07 32.51
CA LEU A 108 -5.96 -11.74 32.84
C LEU A 108 -5.74 -11.60 34.35
N LEU A 109 -6.67 -12.10 35.16
CA LEU A 109 -6.55 -12.06 36.62
C LEU A 109 -5.38 -12.91 37.12
N GLU A 110 -5.27 -14.15 36.66
CA GLU A 110 -4.16 -15.05 36.99
C GLU A 110 -2.81 -14.47 36.56
N TYR A 111 -2.78 -13.81 35.39
CA TYR A 111 -1.59 -13.14 34.90
C TYR A 111 -1.20 -11.96 35.80
N LEU A 112 -2.14 -11.12 36.21
CA LEU A 112 -1.85 -10.00 37.12
C LEU A 112 -1.42 -10.49 38.51
N GLU A 113 -2.03 -11.55 39.04
CA GLU A 113 -1.63 -12.14 40.33
C GLU A 113 -0.20 -12.67 40.31
N SER A 114 0.21 -13.29 39.20
CA SER A 114 1.55 -13.82 39.01
C SER A 114 2.61 -12.76 38.66
N HIS A 115 2.22 -11.52 38.33
CA HIS A 115 3.12 -10.42 37.94
C HIS A 115 2.97 -9.19 38.85
N PRO A 116 3.52 -9.21 40.10
CA PRO A 116 3.41 -8.10 41.05
C PRO A 116 3.98 -6.77 40.54
N GLU A 117 5.09 -6.80 39.80
CA GLU A 117 5.69 -5.59 39.21
C GLU A 117 4.77 -4.91 38.18
N LEU A 118 3.97 -5.69 37.46
CA LEU A 118 2.99 -5.17 36.51
C LEU A 118 1.81 -4.52 37.22
N ARG A 119 1.34 -5.12 38.33
CA ARG A 119 0.29 -4.52 39.17
C ARG A 119 0.71 -3.19 39.75
N GLU A 120 1.94 -3.09 40.25
CA GLU A 120 2.50 -1.84 40.76
C GLU A 120 2.56 -0.77 39.67
N ARG A 121 2.98 -1.13 38.45
CA ARG A 121 3.04 -0.22 37.30
C ARG A 121 1.69 0.22 36.75
N LEU A 122 0.67 -0.61 36.89
CA LEU A 122 -0.72 -0.29 36.56
C LEU A 122 -1.43 0.46 37.70
N GLU A 123 -0.74 0.75 38.80
CA GLU A 123 -1.27 1.46 39.97
C GLU A 123 -2.48 0.75 40.61
N LEU A 124 -2.50 -0.58 40.54
CA LEU A 124 -3.57 -1.41 41.12
C LEU A 124 -3.33 -1.64 42.62
N GLU A 125 -4.12 -1.00 43.49
CA GLU A 125 -4.10 -1.29 44.94
C GLU A 125 -4.62 -2.70 45.26
N THR A 126 -5.63 -3.15 44.52
CA THR A 126 -6.16 -4.53 44.57
C THR A 126 -6.52 -4.99 43.17
N VAL A 127 -6.43 -6.30 42.92
CA VAL A 127 -6.86 -6.87 41.64
C VAL A 127 -8.40 -6.85 41.56
N PRO A 128 -9.01 -6.35 40.46
CA PRO A 128 -10.46 -6.43 40.26
C PRO A 128 -10.95 -7.88 40.26
N ASP A 129 -12.19 -8.11 40.70
CA ASP A 129 -12.79 -9.44 40.52
C ASP A 129 -13.33 -9.63 39.08
N GLN A 130 -13.63 -10.87 38.73
CA GLN A 130 -14.14 -11.22 37.40
C GLN A 130 -15.43 -10.46 37.05
N SER A 131 -16.33 -10.27 38.02
CA SER A 131 -17.58 -9.54 37.81
C SER A 131 -17.35 -8.07 37.50
N THR A 132 -16.32 -7.45 38.09
CA THR A 132 -15.92 -6.07 37.86
C THR A 132 -15.41 -5.89 36.43
N LEU A 133 -14.54 -6.80 35.97
CA LEU A 133 -14.04 -6.75 34.59
C LEU A 133 -15.16 -7.01 33.58
N TRP A 134 -16.00 -8.01 33.82
CA TRP A 134 -17.14 -8.30 32.94
C TRP A 134 -18.09 -7.11 32.80
N ARG A 135 -18.47 -6.45 33.92
CA ARG A 135 -19.29 -5.23 33.89
C ARG A 135 -18.57 -4.07 33.20
N THR A 136 -17.26 -3.96 33.39
CA THR A 136 -16.48 -2.92 32.71
C THR A 136 -16.58 -3.06 31.20
N TRP A 137 -16.33 -4.27 30.68
CA TRP A 137 -16.38 -4.51 29.24
C TRP A 137 -17.79 -4.39 28.66
N ASN A 138 -18.79 -4.96 29.34
CA ASN A 138 -20.13 -5.12 28.76
C ASN A 138 -21.11 -3.99 29.10
N GLU A 139 -20.90 -3.27 30.20
CA GLU A 139 -21.84 -2.24 30.68
C GLU A 139 -21.21 -0.84 30.80
N ARG A 140 -19.89 -0.73 31.03
CA ARG A 140 -19.20 0.56 31.22
C ARG A 140 -18.59 1.10 29.93
N PHE A 141 -17.88 0.29 29.16
CA PHE A 141 -17.26 0.74 27.91
C PHE A 141 -18.30 0.87 26.80
N THR A 142 -18.24 1.98 26.05
CA THR A 142 -18.96 2.08 24.79
C THR A 142 -18.52 0.99 23.81
N ARG A 143 -19.36 0.68 22.82
CA ARG A 143 -18.97 -0.24 21.73
C ARG A 143 -17.69 0.26 21.05
N ASP A 144 -17.66 1.54 20.71
CA ASP A 144 -16.54 2.14 19.99
C ASP A 144 -15.25 2.11 20.82
N LEU A 145 -15.32 2.31 22.15
CA LEU A 145 -14.14 2.16 23.01
C LEU A 145 -13.61 0.71 23.05
N ARG A 146 -14.50 -0.30 23.03
CA ARG A 146 -14.08 -1.71 22.94
C ARG A 146 -13.37 -2.01 21.63
N GLU A 147 -13.89 -1.50 20.52
CA GLU A 147 -13.26 -1.62 19.20
C GLU A 147 -11.89 -0.93 19.20
N THR A 148 -11.78 0.28 19.77
CA THR A 148 -10.50 0.98 19.93
C THR A 148 -9.50 0.19 20.78
N VAL A 149 -9.93 -0.48 21.84
CA VAL A 149 -9.05 -1.37 22.63
C VAL A 149 -8.48 -2.49 21.76
N GLN A 150 -9.33 -3.13 20.94
CA GLN A 150 -8.92 -4.20 20.03
C GLN A 150 -7.96 -3.68 18.96
N LYS A 151 -8.27 -2.54 18.32
CA LYS A 151 -7.41 -1.87 17.33
C LYS A 151 -6.07 -1.44 17.92
N ALA A 152 -6.06 -0.91 19.15
CA ALA A 152 -4.85 -0.55 19.87
C ALA A 152 -3.97 -1.78 20.13
N ALA A 153 -4.54 -2.87 20.66
CA ALA A 153 -3.80 -4.10 20.89
C ALA A 153 -3.21 -4.68 19.59
N ARG A 154 -4.00 -4.71 18.51
CA ARG A 154 -3.54 -5.15 17.19
C ARG A 154 -2.39 -4.30 16.67
N THR A 155 -2.51 -2.98 16.74
CA THR A 155 -1.47 -2.03 16.33
C THR A 155 -0.18 -2.26 17.10
N ILE A 156 -0.28 -2.44 18.43
CA ILE A 156 0.87 -2.71 19.29
C ILE A 156 1.57 -4.02 18.90
N LEU A 157 0.82 -5.10 18.67
CA LEU A 157 1.38 -6.39 18.23
C LEU A 157 2.13 -6.24 16.90
N ILE A 158 1.56 -5.51 15.94
CA ILE A 158 2.19 -5.27 14.63
C ILE A 158 3.49 -4.46 14.80
N LYS A 159 3.46 -3.33 15.52
CA LYS A 159 4.66 -2.48 15.70
C LYS A 159 5.76 -3.20 16.47
N ALA A 160 5.41 -4.01 17.47
CA ALA A 160 6.36 -4.85 18.20
C ALA A 160 6.96 -5.93 17.30
N GLN A 161 6.14 -6.67 16.56
CA GLN A 161 6.59 -7.71 15.63
C GLN A 161 7.54 -7.13 14.57
N ASN A 162 7.21 -5.97 13.98
CA ASN A 162 8.03 -5.30 12.98
C ASN A 162 9.39 -4.83 13.52
N ALA A 163 9.47 -4.53 14.82
CA ALA A 163 10.71 -4.16 15.50
C ALA A 163 11.52 -5.38 16.00
N GLY A 164 11.07 -6.61 15.70
CA GLY A 164 11.71 -7.84 16.18
C GLY A 164 11.49 -8.12 17.66
N VAL A 165 10.49 -7.48 18.29
CA VAL A 165 10.09 -7.74 19.68
C VAL A 165 9.19 -8.97 19.72
N ALA A 166 9.41 -9.84 20.70
CA ALA A 166 8.60 -11.04 20.88
C ALA A 166 7.14 -10.68 21.22
N VAL A 167 6.20 -11.29 20.50
CA VAL A 167 4.75 -11.08 20.70
C VAL A 167 4.09 -12.37 21.20
N PRO A 168 3.08 -12.28 22.09
CA PRO A 168 2.43 -13.45 22.72
C PRO A 168 1.57 -14.25 21.75
N ARG A 169 1.15 -13.61 20.65
CA ARG A 169 0.42 -14.24 19.54
C ARG A 169 0.73 -13.50 18.25
N GLU A 170 0.53 -14.17 17.12
CA GLU A 170 0.50 -13.45 15.86
C GLU A 170 -0.72 -12.51 15.84
N PRO A 171 -0.55 -11.24 15.43
CA PRO A 171 -1.69 -10.36 15.25
C PRO A 171 -2.63 -10.98 14.22
N GLU A 172 -3.92 -10.99 14.50
CA GLU A 172 -4.92 -11.40 13.51
C GLU A 172 -4.73 -10.53 12.27
N ARG A 173 -4.31 -11.16 11.18
CA ARG A 173 -4.22 -10.55 9.86
C ARG A 173 -5.52 -10.92 9.19
N ASN A 174 -6.57 -10.12 9.40
CA ASN A 174 -7.85 -10.34 8.73
C ASN A 174 -7.59 -10.33 7.21
N LEU A 175 -7.57 -11.51 6.61
CA LEU A 175 -7.63 -11.67 5.16
C LEU A 175 -9.08 -11.43 4.76
N PRO A 176 -9.39 -10.49 3.85
CA PRO A 176 -10.71 -10.50 3.25
C PRO A 176 -10.88 -11.83 2.51
N SER A 177 -11.90 -12.59 2.88
CA SER A 177 -12.36 -13.72 2.08
C SER A 177 -12.87 -13.17 0.75
N ARG A 178 -12.31 -13.63 -0.38
CA ARG A 178 -13.01 -13.51 -1.67
C ARG A 178 -14.17 -14.51 -1.66
N GLY A 179 -15.32 -14.12 -1.13
CA GLY A 179 -16.52 -14.93 -1.16
C GLY A 179 -17.67 -14.39 -0.31
N ASP A 180 -18.73 -14.00 -1.03
CA ASP A 180 -20.14 -13.83 -0.70
C ASP A 180 -20.59 -12.83 0.40
N ASP A 181 -21.22 -11.75 -0.11
CA ASP A 181 -22.38 -11.01 0.38
C ASP A 181 -22.64 -11.05 1.90
N ALA A 182 -21.90 -10.22 2.65
CA ALA A 182 -22.41 -9.67 3.89
C ALA A 182 -23.15 -8.37 3.56
N THR A 183 -24.46 -8.36 3.78
CA THR A 183 -25.31 -7.17 3.69
C THR A 183 -25.05 -6.27 4.89
N GLU A 184 -23.96 -5.52 4.87
CA GLU A 184 -23.85 -4.31 5.68
C GLU A 184 -24.48 -3.14 4.94
N SER A 185 -25.12 -2.24 5.69
CA SER A 185 -25.93 -1.16 5.16
C SER A 185 -25.10 -0.22 4.26
N ASP A 186 -25.37 -0.26 2.95
CA ASP A 186 -24.75 0.61 1.96
C ASP A 186 -24.80 2.08 2.43
N PRO A 187 -23.64 2.75 2.58
CA PRO A 187 -23.63 4.16 2.89
C PRO A 187 -24.33 4.95 1.78
N ASN A 188 -25.14 5.93 2.16
CA ASN A 188 -25.89 6.77 1.21
C ASN A 188 -24.96 7.37 0.12
N ASP A 189 -25.30 7.20 -1.16
CA ASP A 189 -24.53 7.67 -2.32
C ASP A 189 -24.07 9.13 -2.20
N GLN A 190 -24.92 10.00 -1.63
CA GLN A 190 -24.58 11.41 -1.43
C GLN A 190 -23.46 11.59 -0.38
N ALA A 191 -23.47 10.78 0.68
CA ALA A 191 -22.43 10.83 1.72
C ALA A 191 -21.08 10.34 1.18
N ILE A 192 -21.10 9.29 0.33
CA ILE A 192 -19.91 8.81 -0.39
C ILE A 192 -19.33 9.93 -1.25
N LEU A 193 -20.15 10.60 -2.06
CA LEU A 193 -19.70 11.67 -2.95
C LEU A 193 -19.19 12.91 -2.20
N ASP A 194 -19.89 13.35 -1.15
CA ASP A 194 -19.46 14.49 -0.34
C ASP A 194 -18.12 14.20 0.37
N LYS A 195 -17.94 12.97 0.85
CA LYS A 195 -16.71 12.52 1.51
C LYS A 195 -15.56 12.37 0.51
N ALA A 196 -15.83 11.75 -0.63
CA ALA A 196 -14.88 11.62 -1.74
C ALA A 196 -14.41 12.99 -2.22
N GLY A 197 -15.30 13.99 -2.31
CA GLY A 197 -14.93 15.36 -2.70
C GLY A 197 -13.91 15.98 -1.75
N LYS A 198 -14.16 15.90 -0.43
CA LYS A 198 -13.24 16.43 0.60
C LYS A 198 -11.87 15.75 0.56
N ILE A 199 -11.85 14.41 0.44
CA ILE A 199 -10.60 13.65 0.39
C ILE A 199 -9.86 13.95 -0.91
N THR A 200 -10.56 14.03 -2.04
CA THR A 200 -9.96 14.34 -3.35
C THR A 200 -9.31 15.73 -3.35
N ASP A 201 -9.97 16.74 -2.77
CA ASP A 201 -9.39 18.09 -2.60
C ASP A 201 -8.10 18.05 -1.79
N HIS A 202 -8.12 17.37 -0.63
CA HIS A 202 -6.94 17.22 0.21
C HIS A 202 -5.79 16.52 -0.51
N ILE A 203 -6.02 15.35 -1.12
CA ILE A 203 -5.01 14.60 -1.85
C ILE A 203 -4.43 15.42 -3.01
N SER A 204 -5.26 16.18 -3.73
CA SER A 204 -4.81 17.02 -4.84
C SER A 204 -3.83 18.10 -4.37
N ARG A 205 -4.11 18.74 -3.24
CA ARG A 205 -3.24 19.77 -2.64
C ARG A 205 -1.93 19.21 -2.12
N VAL A 206 -1.91 17.94 -1.76
CA VAL A 206 -0.72 17.25 -1.25
C VAL A 206 0.16 16.76 -2.41
N VAL A 207 -0.43 16.17 -3.45
CA VAL A 207 0.28 15.44 -4.51
C VAL A 207 0.76 16.33 -5.67
N PHE A 208 -0.07 17.25 -6.17
CA PHE A 208 0.30 18.05 -7.34
C PHE A 208 1.48 19.03 -7.13
N PRO A 209 1.75 19.55 -5.91
CA PRO A 209 2.95 20.35 -5.67
C PRO A 209 4.29 19.64 -5.93
N ALA A 210 4.32 18.30 -6.05
CA ALA A 210 5.52 17.57 -6.46
C ALA A 210 5.92 17.82 -7.92
N PHE A 211 5.02 18.37 -8.75
CA PHE A 211 5.28 18.63 -10.16
C PHE A 211 5.70 20.08 -10.41
N SER A 212 6.82 20.24 -11.10
CA SER A 212 7.39 21.53 -11.48
C SER A 212 7.89 21.54 -12.92
N LEU A 213 7.76 22.67 -13.60
CA LEU A 213 8.26 22.94 -14.94
C LEU A 213 9.44 23.92 -14.86
N ASN A 214 10.43 23.75 -15.74
CA ASN A 214 11.57 24.65 -15.84
C ASN A 214 11.18 25.95 -16.55
N ARG A 215 10.51 26.86 -15.82
CA ARG A 215 9.93 28.09 -16.36
C ARG A 215 10.64 29.34 -15.85
N GLY A 216 10.83 30.32 -16.72
CA GLY A 216 11.44 31.61 -16.37
C GLY A 216 10.51 32.51 -15.56
N GLU A 217 11.08 33.52 -14.91
CA GLU A 217 10.31 34.58 -14.23
C GLU A 217 9.41 35.33 -15.22
N GLY A 218 8.21 35.73 -14.78
CA GLY A 218 7.28 36.51 -15.60
C GLY A 218 6.35 35.70 -16.52
N CYS A 219 6.28 34.37 -16.35
CA CYS A 219 5.29 33.55 -17.05
C CYS A 219 3.85 33.93 -16.66
N GLU A 220 3.04 34.31 -17.65
CA GLU A 220 1.67 34.81 -17.40
C GLU A 220 0.63 33.72 -17.09
N ILE A 221 0.91 32.45 -17.46
CA ILE A 221 0.05 31.31 -17.15
C ILE A 221 0.62 30.62 -15.90
N PRO A 222 -0.14 30.48 -14.80
CA PRO A 222 0.30 29.75 -13.62
C PRO A 222 0.67 28.29 -13.93
N GLU A 223 1.69 27.75 -13.25
CA GLU A 223 2.17 26.38 -13.50
C GLU A 223 1.12 25.30 -13.22
N ASN A 224 0.33 25.45 -12.16
CA ASN A 224 -0.77 24.54 -11.87
C ASN A 224 -1.80 24.44 -13.00
N ALA A 225 -1.95 25.45 -13.86
CA ALA A 225 -2.82 25.35 -15.04
C ALA A 225 -2.36 24.28 -16.05
N TYR A 226 -1.06 23.95 -16.08
CA TYR A 226 -0.53 22.86 -16.90
C TYR A 226 -0.89 21.51 -16.32
N TRP A 227 -0.81 21.35 -15.00
CA TRP A 227 -1.19 20.12 -14.30
C TRP A 227 -2.70 19.90 -14.30
N ASP A 228 -3.49 20.97 -14.22
CA ASP A 228 -4.93 20.92 -14.41
C ASP A 228 -5.30 20.46 -15.82
N LEU A 229 -4.63 21.01 -16.85
CA LEU A 229 -4.81 20.55 -18.22
C LEU A 229 -4.38 19.09 -18.37
N GLN A 230 -3.21 18.69 -17.86
CA GLN A 230 -2.75 17.30 -17.94
C GLN A 230 -3.71 16.35 -17.23
N THR A 231 -4.21 16.74 -16.06
CA THR A 231 -5.25 16.00 -15.33
C THR A 231 -6.47 15.86 -16.21
N TYR A 232 -6.98 16.96 -16.77
CA TYR A 232 -8.11 17.00 -17.69
C TYR A 232 -7.98 16.05 -18.90
N LEU A 233 -6.79 15.98 -19.51
CA LEU A 233 -6.50 15.05 -20.61
C LEU A 233 -6.64 13.59 -20.16
N GLY A 234 -6.22 13.27 -18.94
CA GLY A 234 -6.36 11.94 -18.35
C GLY A 234 -7.79 11.59 -17.88
N LEU A 235 -8.76 12.50 -17.98
CA LEU A 235 -10.15 12.23 -17.54
C LEU A 235 -11.06 11.79 -18.68
N ARG A 236 -10.54 11.74 -19.91
CA ARG A 236 -11.30 11.36 -21.11
C ARG A 236 -10.45 10.43 -21.95
N GLU A 237 -10.99 9.25 -22.22
CA GLU A 237 -10.35 8.31 -23.13
C GLU A 237 -10.12 8.96 -24.50
N ASN A 238 -8.93 8.74 -25.06
CA ASN A 238 -8.53 9.21 -26.39
C ASN A 238 -8.52 10.73 -26.60
N LEU A 239 -8.35 11.54 -25.54
CA LEU A 239 -8.25 12.99 -25.66
C LEU A 239 -6.80 13.45 -25.87
N ALA A 240 -6.52 14.06 -27.02
CA ALA A 240 -5.22 14.63 -27.33
C ALA A 240 -5.09 16.09 -26.84
N ALA A 241 -3.85 16.52 -26.62
CA ALA A 241 -3.57 17.79 -25.91
C ALA A 241 -4.17 19.04 -26.59
N ASN A 242 -4.23 19.08 -27.91
CA ASN A 242 -4.75 20.25 -28.64
C ASN A 242 -6.26 20.35 -28.52
N GLU A 243 -6.97 19.26 -28.80
CA GLU A 243 -8.42 19.14 -28.64
C GLU A 243 -8.80 19.38 -27.18
N GLY A 244 -8.06 18.76 -26.25
CA GLY A 244 -8.29 18.91 -24.82
C GLY A 244 -8.11 20.34 -24.34
N ALA A 245 -7.06 21.04 -24.78
CA ALA A 245 -6.87 22.45 -24.41
C ALA A 245 -7.99 23.36 -24.94
N GLN A 246 -8.55 23.08 -26.12
CA GLN A 246 -9.69 23.84 -26.65
C GLN A 246 -10.94 23.65 -25.79
N SER A 247 -11.25 22.40 -25.41
CA SER A 247 -12.38 22.13 -24.51
C SER A 247 -12.15 22.69 -23.10
N PHE A 248 -10.92 22.61 -22.60
CA PHE A 248 -10.54 23.07 -21.27
C PHE A 248 -10.76 24.57 -21.08
N ILE A 249 -10.66 25.39 -22.13
CA ILE A 249 -11.01 26.83 -22.06
C ILE A 249 -12.48 27.05 -21.65
N HIS A 250 -13.39 26.18 -22.10
CA HIS A 250 -14.81 26.33 -21.83
C HIS A 250 -15.24 25.73 -20.50
N GLU A 251 -14.47 24.76 -20.00
CA GLU A 251 -14.77 24.06 -18.76
C GLU A 251 -13.94 24.60 -17.58
N SER A 252 -12.88 25.38 -17.81
CA SER A 252 -12.07 25.97 -16.75
C SER A 252 -12.58 27.34 -16.30
N THR A 253 -12.49 27.59 -15.00
CA THR A 253 -12.74 28.88 -14.33
C THR A 253 -11.53 29.82 -14.39
N ARG A 254 -10.41 29.40 -14.99
CA ARG A 254 -9.18 30.20 -15.11
C ARG A 254 -9.30 31.24 -16.21
N ASP A 255 -8.84 32.47 -15.93
CA ASP A 255 -8.72 33.53 -16.93
C ASP A 255 -7.77 33.18 -18.09
N ARG A 256 -6.75 32.36 -17.81
CA ARG A 256 -5.73 31.94 -18.78
C ARG A 256 -5.35 30.48 -18.60
N THR A 257 -5.37 29.74 -19.70
CA THR A 257 -5.03 28.32 -19.76
C THR A 257 -3.97 28.04 -20.82
N PRO A 258 -3.15 26.98 -20.65
CA PRO A 258 -2.13 26.63 -21.63
C PRO A 258 -2.75 26.08 -22.93
N LEU A 259 -2.12 26.41 -24.06
CA LEU A 259 -2.44 25.80 -25.35
C LEU A 259 -1.85 24.39 -25.42
N GLY A 260 -2.52 23.47 -26.11
CA GLY A 260 -2.10 22.07 -26.18
C GLY A 260 -0.69 21.84 -26.74
N HIS A 261 -0.24 22.64 -27.70
CA HIS A 261 1.13 22.56 -28.20
C HIS A 261 2.14 23.10 -27.17
N GLY A 262 1.87 24.25 -26.55
CA GLY A 262 2.72 24.81 -25.51
C GLY A 262 2.84 23.90 -24.29
N HIS A 263 1.74 23.23 -23.91
CA HIS A 263 1.75 22.20 -22.87
C HIS A 263 2.67 21.02 -23.23
N ARG A 264 2.55 20.47 -24.44
CA ARG A 264 3.42 19.37 -24.90
C ARG A 264 4.90 19.77 -24.96
N ASP A 265 5.19 20.99 -25.39
CA ASP A 265 6.57 21.46 -25.51
C ASP A 265 7.23 21.58 -24.14
N GLN A 266 6.52 22.08 -23.11
CA GLN A 266 7.03 22.08 -21.73
C GLN A 266 7.36 20.66 -21.22
N ILE A 267 6.53 19.67 -21.54
CA ILE A 267 6.77 18.28 -21.12
C ILE A 267 7.92 17.63 -21.88
N ARG A 268 8.05 17.92 -23.18
CA ARG A 268 9.12 17.36 -24.03
C ARG A 268 10.52 17.74 -23.55
N ASP A 269 10.64 18.88 -22.88
CA ASP A 269 11.90 19.38 -22.34
C ASP A 269 12.27 18.72 -21.00
N LEU A 270 11.35 17.95 -20.38
CA LEU A 270 11.62 17.25 -19.12
C LEU A 270 12.44 15.96 -19.34
N PRO A 271 13.61 15.82 -18.69
CA PRO A 271 14.33 14.56 -18.65
C PRO A 271 13.53 13.46 -17.94
N ILE A 272 13.71 12.20 -18.37
CA ILE A 272 13.08 11.04 -17.73
C ILE A 272 13.40 10.96 -16.23
N GLU A 273 14.62 11.31 -15.83
CA GLU A 273 15.01 11.34 -14.40
C GLU A 273 14.17 12.35 -13.60
N GLN A 274 13.96 13.55 -14.15
CA GLN A 274 13.13 14.58 -13.52
C GLN A 274 11.65 14.14 -13.45
N ILE A 275 11.13 13.50 -14.51
CA ILE A 275 9.77 12.95 -14.50
C ILE A 275 9.60 11.91 -13.38
N ARG A 276 10.57 10.99 -13.25
CA ARG A 276 10.54 9.96 -12.20
C ARG A 276 10.70 10.56 -10.81
N GLU A 277 11.53 11.58 -10.64
CA GLU A 277 11.70 12.26 -9.36
C GLU A 277 10.39 12.91 -8.89
N MET A 278 9.73 13.70 -9.75
CA MET A 278 8.42 14.30 -9.44
C MET A 278 7.37 13.22 -9.14
N TYR A 279 7.35 12.14 -9.93
CA TYR A 279 6.44 11.01 -9.70
C TYR A 279 6.66 10.35 -8.33
N ARG A 280 7.91 10.04 -7.97
CA ARG A 280 8.23 9.40 -6.69
C ARG A 280 7.92 10.32 -5.51
N GLN A 281 8.14 11.62 -5.62
CA GLN A 281 7.75 12.59 -4.60
C GLN A 281 6.23 12.62 -4.41
N ALA A 282 5.47 12.67 -5.52
CA ALA A 282 4.01 12.60 -5.52
C ALA A 282 3.49 11.31 -4.86
N VAL A 283 4.05 10.15 -5.22
CA VAL A 283 3.69 8.87 -4.61
C VAL A 283 4.08 8.85 -3.14
N GLN A 284 5.24 9.38 -2.75
CA GLN A 284 5.65 9.44 -1.35
C GLN A 284 4.67 10.25 -0.50
N GLN A 285 4.26 11.42 -0.98
CA GLN A 285 3.24 12.25 -0.35
C GLN A 285 1.91 11.48 -0.22
N LEU A 286 1.47 10.81 -1.29
CA LEU A 286 0.28 9.96 -1.26
C LEU A 286 0.40 8.84 -0.22
N THR A 287 1.53 8.13 -0.17
CA THR A 287 1.76 7.06 0.80
C THR A 287 1.80 7.55 2.24
N ASN A 288 2.25 8.78 2.48
CA ASN A 288 2.25 9.37 3.82
C ASN A 288 0.82 9.62 4.32
N GLU A 289 -0.10 10.03 3.44
CA GLU A 289 -1.53 10.16 3.77
C GLU A 289 -2.15 8.79 4.10
N LEU A 290 -1.73 7.75 3.37
CA LEU A 290 -2.21 6.39 3.55
C LEU A 290 -1.55 5.65 4.72
N ALA A 291 -0.39 6.10 5.20
CA ALA A 291 0.27 5.55 6.39
C ALA A 291 -0.58 5.70 7.66
N GLY A 292 -1.73 6.39 7.59
CA GLY A 292 -2.76 6.43 8.61
C GLY A 292 -3.70 5.21 8.63
N THR A 293 -3.74 4.36 7.61
CA THR A 293 -4.71 3.25 7.52
C THR A 293 -4.08 1.89 7.79
N GLU A 294 -4.84 0.96 8.36
CA GLU A 294 -4.35 -0.38 8.70
C GLU A 294 -3.97 -1.18 7.44
N GLU A 295 -4.70 -0.94 6.35
CA GLU A 295 -4.62 -1.64 5.08
C GLU A 295 -3.40 -1.24 4.27
N PHE A 296 -2.88 -0.03 4.47
CA PHE A 296 -1.57 0.35 3.94
C PHE A 296 -0.43 -0.41 4.63
N PHE A 297 -0.54 -0.71 5.93
CA PHE A 297 0.50 -1.45 6.69
C PHE A 297 0.51 -2.96 6.45
N ARG A 298 -0.47 -3.51 5.72
CA ARG A 298 -0.43 -4.90 5.24
C ARG A 298 0.44 -5.06 3.99
N ALA A 299 1.06 -3.98 3.51
CA ALA A 299 1.98 -3.98 2.38
C ALA A 299 3.27 -4.75 2.71
N GLY A 300 3.41 -5.90 2.06
CA GLY A 300 4.66 -6.64 1.94
C GLY A 300 4.81 -7.32 0.57
N ILE A 301 3.81 -7.22 -0.31
CA ILE A 301 3.83 -7.87 -1.61
C ILE A 301 3.82 -6.81 -2.71
N VAL A 302 4.84 -6.86 -3.56
CA VAL A 302 4.91 -6.05 -4.78
C VAL A 302 4.85 -6.93 -6.00
N ALA A 303 4.16 -6.47 -7.04
CA ALA A 303 4.22 -7.05 -8.36
C ALA A 303 5.08 -6.19 -9.28
N ILE A 304 5.94 -6.82 -10.08
CA ILE A 304 6.66 -6.17 -11.17
C ILE A 304 6.18 -6.74 -12.50
N ASP A 305 5.87 -5.85 -13.42
CA ASP A 305 5.50 -6.20 -14.77
C ASP A 305 5.95 -5.15 -15.78
N ILE A 306 6.04 -5.55 -17.04
CA ILE A 306 6.21 -4.65 -18.18
C ILE A 306 4.86 -4.55 -18.89
N THR A 307 4.42 -3.34 -19.21
CA THR A 307 3.24 -3.10 -20.05
C THR A 307 3.65 -2.42 -21.34
N GLU A 308 2.73 -2.43 -22.32
CA GLU A 308 2.96 -1.91 -23.65
C GLU A 308 1.95 -0.81 -23.96
N ASP A 309 2.44 0.26 -24.57
CA ASP A 309 1.60 1.26 -25.22
C ASP A 309 0.88 0.64 -26.43
N ASP A 310 -0.06 1.38 -27.02
CA ASP A 310 -0.72 0.94 -28.25
C ASP A 310 0.29 0.76 -29.39
N SER A 311 -0.01 -0.18 -30.29
CA SER A 311 0.86 -0.52 -31.42
C SER A 311 1.20 0.73 -32.24
N PHE A 312 2.50 0.99 -32.35
CA PHE A 312 3.06 2.12 -33.06
C PHE A 312 3.11 1.85 -34.56
N THR A 313 2.47 2.72 -35.33
CA THR A 313 2.32 2.59 -36.80
C THR A 313 3.12 3.64 -37.58
N GLY A 314 3.90 4.49 -36.90
CA GLY A 314 4.68 5.57 -37.51
C GLY A 314 6.09 5.16 -37.96
N ASP A 315 6.85 6.14 -38.45
CA ASP A 315 8.27 5.96 -38.74
C ASP A 315 9.07 5.82 -37.44
N ARG A 316 9.92 4.79 -37.39
CA ARG A 316 10.74 4.41 -36.24
C ARG A 316 12.21 4.80 -36.40
N THR A 317 12.58 5.36 -37.56
CA THR A 317 13.96 5.74 -37.86
C THR A 317 14.53 6.66 -36.77
N GLY A 318 15.59 6.22 -36.09
CA GLY A 318 16.23 6.95 -34.98
C GLY A 318 15.62 6.72 -33.60
N HIS A 319 14.59 5.87 -33.49
CA HIS A 319 13.91 5.51 -32.23
C HIS A 319 13.89 3.97 -32.02
N GLU A 320 14.78 3.23 -32.67
CA GLU A 320 14.72 1.76 -32.72
C GLU A 320 14.98 1.06 -31.37
N ASP A 321 15.65 1.78 -30.47
CA ASP A 321 15.94 1.34 -29.10
C ASP A 321 14.83 1.71 -28.11
N GLU A 322 13.90 2.57 -28.49
CA GLU A 322 12.78 3.05 -27.66
C GLU A 322 11.46 2.41 -28.08
N ILE A 323 11.29 2.16 -29.39
CA ILE A 323 10.15 1.47 -29.97
C ILE A 323 10.63 0.07 -30.39
N ILE A 324 10.35 -0.92 -29.54
CA ILE A 324 11.09 -2.18 -29.60
C ILE A 324 10.32 -3.34 -30.24
N GLY A 325 9.10 -3.58 -29.81
CA GLY A 325 8.29 -4.75 -30.19
C GLY A 325 7.15 -4.94 -29.20
N THR A 326 6.19 -5.82 -29.52
CA THR A 326 5.16 -6.24 -28.57
C THR A 326 5.54 -7.53 -27.84
N LYS A 327 4.82 -7.88 -26.76
CA LYS A 327 4.95 -9.13 -26.01
C LYS A 327 4.52 -10.32 -26.87
N GLU A 328 3.61 -10.08 -27.80
CA GLU A 328 3.17 -11.07 -28.77
C GLU A 328 4.20 -11.23 -29.89
N LYS A 329 4.30 -12.44 -30.45
CA LYS A 329 5.17 -12.68 -31.60
C LYS A 329 4.47 -12.19 -32.86
N ASN A 330 4.53 -10.90 -33.12
CA ASN A 330 4.04 -10.25 -34.33
C ASN A 330 5.09 -9.26 -34.87
N ASP A 331 4.76 -8.62 -36.00
CA ASP A 331 5.59 -7.59 -36.62
C ASP A 331 5.27 -6.17 -36.10
N GLU A 332 4.59 -6.08 -34.96
CA GLU A 332 4.18 -4.81 -34.36
C GLU A 332 5.23 -4.29 -33.37
N TYR A 333 5.27 -2.97 -33.23
CA TYR A 333 6.20 -2.27 -32.35
C TYR A 333 5.41 -1.44 -31.34
N ALA A 334 5.88 -1.40 -30.10
CA ALA A 334 5.29 -0.57 -29.07
C ALA A 334 6.38 0.02 -28.17
N TYR A 335 6.01 1.07 -27.45
CA TYR A 335 6.78 1.51 -26.30
C TYR A 335 6.46 0.60 -25.12
N GLN A 336 7.45 0.32 -24.28
CA GLN A 336 7.30 -0.54 -23.11
C GLN A 336 7.65 0.20 -21.82
N TRP A 337 6.83 -0.01 -20.80
CA TRP A 337 6.95 0.62 -19.49
C TRP A 337 7.00 -0.46 -18.40
N ALA A 338 8.01 -0.42 -17.53
CA ALA A 338 8.08 -1.32 -16.38
C ALA A 338 7.55 -0.61 -15.13
N THR A 339 6.75 -1.30 -14.33
CA THR A 339 6.22 -0.76 -13.07
C THR A 339 6.45 -1.70 -11.91
N VAL A 340 6.49 -1.14 -10.70
CA VAL A 340 6.37 -1.86 -9.44
C VAL A 340 5.14 -1.36 -8.71
N GLN A 341 4.25 -2.28 -8.35
CA GLN A 341 2.95 -1.97 -7.77
C GLN A 341 2.74 -2.75 -6.47
N LEU A 342 2.13 -2.12 -5.46
CA LEU A 342 1.56 -2.84 -4.33
C LEU A 342 0.41 -3.73 -4.81
N VAL A 343 0.36 -4.96 -4.29
CA VAL A 343 -0.69 -5.93 -4.58
C VAL A 343 -1.04 -6.73 -3.32
N GLY A 344 -2.16 -7.44 -3.37
CA GLY A 344 -2.62 -8.32 -2.31
C GLY A 344 -3.42 -7.59 -1.25
N ASN A 345 -2.92 -7.60 -0.03
CA ASN A 345 -3.66 -7.07 1.12
C ASN A 345 -3.57 -5.54 1.27
N ALA A 346 -2.83 -4.88 0.38
CA ALA A 346 -2.68 -3.45 0.34
C ALA A 346 -3.50 -2.86 -0.80
N VAL A 347 -3.87 -1.58 -0.66
CA VAL A 347 -4.42 -0.79 -1.76
C VAL A 347 -3.44 -0.83 -2.95
N PRO A 348 -3.93 -1.13 -4.19
CA PRO A 348 -3.06 -1.22 -5.34
C PRO A 348 -2.57 0.17 -5.74
N LEU A 349 -1.29 0.45 -5.48
CA LEU A 349 -0.61 1.71 -5.80
C LEU A 349 0.61 1.41 -6.66
N VAL A 350 0.79 2.16 -7.74
CA VAL A 350 2.01 2.11 -8.53
C VAL A 350 3.07 2.91 -7.79
N LEU A 351 4.11 2.23 -7.29
CA LEU A 351 5.15 2.83 -6.47
C LEU A 351 6.24 3.52 -7.31
N ASP A 352 6.56 2.95 -8.47
CA ASP A 352 7.46 3.55 -9.44
C ASP A 352 7.17 3.00 -10.84
N ALA A 353 7.52 3.79 -11.86
CA ALA A 353 7.44 3.44 -13.26
C ALA A 353 8.72 3.88 -13.98
N ARG A 354 9.13 3.13 -15.00
CA ARG A 354 10.26 3.50 -15.84
C ARG A 354 10.13 3.06 -17.29
N PRO A 355 10.77 3.78 -18.22
CA PRO A 355 10.92 3.32 -19.59
C PRO A 355 11.79 2.07 -19.69
N VAL A 356 11.46 1.22 -20.67
CA VAL A 356 12.26 0.08 -21.09
C VAL A 356 12.91 0.40 -22.44
N ARG A 357 14.22 0.23 -22.53
CA ARG A 357 14.97 0.35 -23.79
C ARG A 357 15.49 -1.00 -24.28
N ARG A 358 15.74 -1.10 -25.59
CA ARG A 358 16.41 -2.24 -26.20
C ARG A 358 17.78 -2.44 -25.56
N GLY A 359 18.10 -3.69 -25.24
CA GLY A 359 19.39 -4.05 -24.63
C GLY A 359 19.43 -4.01 -23.11
N GLU A 360 18.44 -3.40 -22.43
CA GLU A 360 18.40 -3.40 -20.96
C GLU A 360 18.08 -4.77 -20.39
N SER A 361 18.86 -5.19 -19.39
CA SER A 361 18.62 -6.46 -18.72
C SER A 361 17.44 -6.35 -17.77
N ARG A 362 16.65 -7.42 -17.67
CA ARG A 362 15.51 -7.48 -16.74
C ARG A 362 15.96 -7.36 -15.28
N LYS A 363 17.19 -7.81 -14.99
CA LYS A 363 17.84 -7.64 -13.69
C LYS A 363 18.04 -6.17 -13.33
N GLU A 364 18.48 -5.33 -14.26
CA GLU A 364 18.68 -3.89 -14.02
C GLU A 364 17.35 -3.16 -13.83
N ILE A 365 16.35 -3.47 -14.65
CA ILE A 365 15.00 -2.90 -14.53
C ILE A 365 14.41 -3.22 -13.15
N VAL A 366 14.42 -4.50 -12.75
CA VAL A 366 13.90 -4.93 -11.44
C VAL A 366 14.72 -4.33 -10.29
N LYS A 367 16.05 -4.30 -10.40
CA LYS A 367 16.92 -3.68 -9.40
C LYS A 367 16.56 -2.21 -9.17
N ASP A 368 16.36 -1.45 -10.24
CA ASP A 368 16.04 -0.03 -10.18
C ASP A 368 14.65 0.22 -9.59
N LEU A 369 13.64 -0.56 -9.99
CA LEU A 369 12.29 -0.46 -9.42
C LEU A 369 12.24 -0.84 -7.93
N LEU A 370 12.95 -1.89 -7.53
CA LEU A 370 13.01 -2.31 -6.13
C LEU A 370 13.70 -1.28 -5.24
N ASN A 371 14.75 -0.60 -5.74
CA ASN A 371 15.39 0.49 -4.98
C ASN A 371 14.35 1.56 -4.58
N SER A 372 13.50 1.99 -5.52
CA SER A 372 12.45 2.97 -5.23
C SER A 372 11.37 2.41 -4.30
N ALA A 373 10.94 1.18 -4.52
CA ALA A 373 9.88 0.56 -3.72
C ALA A 373 10.30 0.39 -2.26
N GLU A 374 11.52 -0.08 -2.00
CA GLU A 374 12.07 -0.30 -0.65
C GLU A 374 12.33 1.02 0.10
N GLU A 375 12.44 2.16 -0.59
CA GLU A 375 12.51 3.49 0.03
C GLU A 375 11.14 4.00 0.51
N LEU A 376 10.05 3.55 -0.12
CA LEU A 376 8.69 4.01 0.17
C LEU A 376 7.94 3.09 1.13
N VAL A 377 8.10 1.77 0.99
CA VAL A 377 7.35 0.76 1.72
C VAL A 377 8.20 -0.44 2.11
N HIS A 378 7.75 -1.20 3.11
CA HIS A 378 8.35 -2.50 3.41
C HIS A 378 7.97 -3.52 2.34
N VAL A 379 8.96 -4.25 1.82
CA VAL A 379 8.76 -5.28 0.80
C VAL A 379 9.23 -6.62 1.36
N ASP A 380 8.34 -7.61 1.36
CA ASP A 380 8.59 -8.99 1.79
C ASP A 380 8.69 -9.97 0.60
N ASN A 381 7.83 -9.79 -0.41
CA ASN A 381 7.66 -10.71 -1.54
C ASN A 381 7.49 -9.98 -2.87
N VAL A 382 8.15 -10.48 -3.91
CA VAL A 382 8.15 -9.93 -5.26
C VAL A 382 7.49 -10.93 -6.23
N LEU A 383 6.35 -10.55 -6.80
CA LEU A 383 5.62 -11.32 -7.80
C LEU A 383 6.01 -10.85 -9.21
N MET A 384 6.45 -11.77 -10.07
CA MET A 384 6.86 -11.45 -11.44
C MET A 384 6.34 -12.48 -12.44
N ASP A 385 6.23 -12.12 -13.72
CA ASP A 385 5.88 -13.09 -14.75
C ASP A 385 7.08 -13.93 -15.19
N ARG A 386 6.77 -14.90 -16.03
CA ARG A 386 7.73 -15.81 -16.65
C ARG A 386 8.84 -15.14 -17.46
N GLU A 387 8.75 -13.85 -17.77
CA GLU A 387 9.81 -13.12 -18.50
C GLU A 387 10.94 -12.67 -17.56
N PHE A 388 10.71 -12.71 -16.26
CA PHE A 388 11.70 -12.43 -15.22
C PHE A 388 12.30 -13.70 -14.59
N ASP A 389 12.28 -14.84 -15.29
CA ASP A 389 12.72 -16.14 -14.76
C ASP A 389 14.26 -16.35 -14.75
N SER A 390 15.03 -15.26 -14.93
CA SER A 390 16.49 -15.26 -14.97
C SER A 390 17.11 -15.58 -13.60
N GLN A 391 17.96 -16.60 -13.55
CA GLN A 391 18.68 -17.01 -12.34
C GLN A 391 19.45 -15.89 -11.62
N HIS A 392 20.09 -14.98 -12.38
CA HIS A 392 20.84 -13.84 -11.81
C HIS A 392 19.95 -12.75 -11.22
N LEU A 393 18.69 -12.69 -11.67
CA LEU A 393 17.67 -11.80 -11.13
C LEU A 393 17.13 -12.39 -9.82
N LEU A 394 16.80 -13.68 -9.81
CA LEU A 394 16.30 -14.38 -8.61
C LEU A 394 17.32 -14.41 -7.47
N GLU A 395 18.59 -14.61 -7.81
CA GLU A 395 19.71 -14.48 -6.89
C GLU A 395 19.77 -13.07 -6.28
N MET A 396 19.66 -12.03 -7.10
CA MET A 396 19.73 -10.64 -6.66
C MET A 396 18.60 -10.28 -5.69
N ILE A 397 17.38 -10.75 -5.94
CA ILE A 397 16.24 -10.56 -5.02
C ILE A 397 16.52 -11.28 -3.69
N SER A 398 17.03 -12.51 -3.75
CA SER A 398 17.35 -13.28 -2.54
C SER A 398 18.47 -12.64 -1.72
N GLN A 399 19.48 -12.05 -2.36
CA GLN A 399 20.56 -11.32 -1.69
C GLN A 399 20.07 -10.07 -0.95
N ARG A 400 18.93 -9.51 -1.34
CA ARG A 400 18.25 -8.42 -0.61
C ARG A 400 17.44 -8.91 0.58
N GLY A 401 17.33 -10.23 0.79
CA GLY A 401 16.47 -10.82 1.82
C GLY A 401 15.00 -10.90 1.43
N LEU A 402 14.65 -10.56 0.18
CA LEU A 402 13.29 -10.56 -0.34
C LEU A 402 12.89 -11.95 -0.83
N SER A 403 11.60 -12.25 -0.72
CA SER A 403 11.01 -13.44 -1.30
C SER A 403 10.64 -13.18 -2.76
N TYR A 404 10.57 -14.24 -3.58
CA TYR A 404 10.01 -14.12 -4.92
C TYR A 404 9.10 -15.28 -5.29
N VAL A 405 8.16 -15.01 -6.19
CA VAL A 405 7.40 -16.04 -6.91
C VAL A 405 7.38 -15.69 -8.40
N VAL A 406 7.91 -16.60 -9.23
CA VAL A 406 7.96 -16.43 -10.68
C VAL A 406 7.53 -17.72 -11.40
N PRO A 407 6.64 -17.68 -12.41
CA PRO A 407 6.35 -18.84 -13.23
C PRO A 407 7.56 -19.23 -14.07
N LYS A 408 7.71 -20.53 -14.32
CA LYS A 408 8.79 -21.09 -15.12
C LYS A 408 8.24 -21.72 -16.40
N ARG A 409 8.91 -21.47 -17.53
CA ARG A 409 8.70 -22.25 -18.75
C ARG A 409 9.25 -23.67 -18.56
N MET A 410 8.38 -24.68 -18.68
CA MET A 410 8.81 -26.08 -18.54
C MET A 410 9.79 -26.49 -19.64
N GLN A 411 10.97 -26.98 -19.26
CA GLN A 411 11.90 -27.66 -20.15
C GLN A 411 11.66 -29.18 -20.11
N ALA A 412 12.49 -29.95 -20.81
CA ALA A 412 12.31 -31.40 -20.91
C ALA A 412 12.23 -32.11 -19.54
N SER A 413 13.03 -31.68 -18.56
CA SER A 413 13.01 -32.21 -17.19
C SER A 413 11.68 -31.93 -16.49
N GLU A 414 11.19 -30.68 -16.55
CA GLU A 414 9.96 -30.31 -15.87
C GLU A 414 8.74 -30.95 -16.53
N LYS A 415 8.73 -31.07 -17.87
CA LYS A 415 7.68 -31.79 -18.60
C LYS A 415 7.64 -33.27 -18.21
N ALA A 416 8.80 -33.92 -18.10
CA ALA A 416 8.89 -35.32 -17.67
C ALA A 416 8.41 -35.50 -16.22
N GLN A 417 8.77 -34.57 -15.32
CA GLN A 417 8.28 -34.58 -13.95
C GLN A 417 6.76 -34.37 -13.89
N ALA A 418 6.21 -33.40 -14.60
CA ALA A 418 4.77 -33.15 -14.67
C ALA A 418 3.99 -34.38 -15.17
N LYS A 419 4.50 -35.10 -16.18
CA LYS A 419 3.91 -36.37 -16.63
C LYS A 419 3.90 -37.45 -15.53
N ARG A 420 4.96 -37.55 -14.73
CA ARG A 420 5.02 -38.48 -13.59
C ARG A 420 4.04 -38.11 -12.49
N LEU A 421 3.89 -36.81 -12.19
CA LEU A 421 2.93 -36.32 -11.20
C LEU A 421 1.48 -36.61 -11.64
N LEU A 422 1.20 -36.41 -12.94
CA LEU A 422 -0.10 -36.72 -13.52
C LEU A 422 -0.47 -38.20 -13.37
N GLN A 423 0.47 -39.11 -13.68
CA GLN A 423 0.28 -40.55 -13.50
C GLN A 423 0.02 -40.96 -12.04
N ARG A 424 0.51 -40.17 -11.08
CA ARG A 424 0.34 -40.40 -9.64
C ARG A 424 -0.87 -39.69 -9.05
N GLY A 425 -1.58 -38.87 -9.83
CA GLY A 425 -2.69 -38.05 -9.33
C GLY A 425 -2.28 -37.05 -8.25
N GLN A 426 -1.06 -36.49 -8.31
CA GLN A 426 -0.56 -35.53 -7.32
C GLN A 426 -0.83 -34.08 -7.76
N ASP A 427 -1.69 -33.36 -7.05
CA ASP A 427 -2.09 -32.00 -7.44
C ASP A 427 -1.03 -30.94 -7.12
N ARG A 428 -0.17 -31.21 -6.13
CA ARG A 428 0.93 -30.33 -5.73
C ARG A 428 2.21 -31.11 -5.45
N TYR A 429 3.34 -30.59 -5.90
CA TYR A 429 4.66 -31.18 -5.66
C TYR A 429 5.74 -30.10 -5.61
N GLU A 430 6.62 -30.20 -4.61
CA GLU A 430 7.72 -29.24 -4.39
C GLU A 430 9.05 -29.98 -4.42
N THR A 431 10.07 -29.38 -5.03
CA THR A 431 11.40 -29.95 -5.10
C THR A 431 12.46 -28.85 -5.18
N ASP A 432 13.50 -28.96 -4.37
CA ASP A 432 14.61 -28.01 -4.40
C ASP A 432 15.46 -28.18 -5.66
N ARG A 433 15.97 -27.05 -6.13
CA ARG A 433 16.71 -26.91 -7.37
C ARG A 433 17.83 -25.91 -7.20
N LYS A 434 18.96 -26.21 -7.82
CA LYS A 434 20.09 -25.28 -7.93
C LYS A 434 20.14 -24.71 -9.35
N LEU A 435 20.12 -23.40 -9.48
CA LEU A 435 20.28 -22.67 -10.73
C LEU A 435 21.75 -22.24 -10.88
N HIS A 436 22.38 -22.57 -12.00
CA HIS A 436 23.82 -22.37 -12.19
C HIS A 436 24.13 -20.93 -12.62
N LEU A 437 24.78 -20.15 -11.77
CA LEU A 437 25.13 -18.75 -12.02
C LEU A 437 26.42 -18.59 -12.86
N GLY A 438 27.22 -19.65 -13.02
CA GLY A 438 28.55 -19.57 -13.59
C GLY A 438 29.64 -19.63 -12.52
N LYS A 439 30.89 -19.89 -12.91
CA LYS A 439 32.06 -19.94 -11.99
C LYS A 439 31.87 -20.85 -10.76
N ASN A 440 31.14 -21.95 -10.89
CA ASN A 440 30.75 -22.86 -9.79
C ASN A 440 29.83 -22.24 -8.72
N GLU A 441 29.19 -21.11 -9.00
CA GLU A 441 28.19 -20.49 -8.14
C GLU A 441 26.78 -20.97 -8.51
N TRP A 442 25.95 -21.14 -7.49
CA TRP A 442 24.59 -21.66 -7.63
C TRP A 442 23.63 -20.86 -6.77
N HIS A 443 22.44 -20.59 -7.32
CA HIS A 443 21.31 -20.05 -6.57
C HIS A 443 20.34 -21.17 -6.21
N GLU A 444 19.99 -21.28 -4.93
CA GLU A 444 19.02 -22.28 -4.46
C GLU A 444 17.59 -21.75 -4.60
N THR A 445 16.71 -22.58 -5.14
CA THR A 445 15.28 -22.26 -5.32
C THR A 445 14.45 -23.53 -5.22
N THR A 446 13.17 -23.40 -4.92
CA THR A 446 12.21 -24.51 -4.95
C THR A 446 11.36 -24.42 -6.21
N LEU A 447 11.27 -25.52 -6.96
CA LEU A 447 10.29 -25.71 -8.02
C LEU A 447 8.98 -26.18 -7.42
N ILE A 448 7.90 -25.47 -7.71
CA ILE A 448 6.55 -25.79 -7.24
C ILE A 448 5.69 -26.15 -8.44
N TYR A 449 5.23 -27.39 -8.50
CA TYR A 449 4.29 -27.89 -9.49
C TYR A 449 2.89 -27.79 -8.91
N ARG A 450 2.00 -27.07 -9.61
CA ARG A 450 0.59 -26.96 -9.28
C ARG A 450 -0.25 -27.44 -10.46
N ARG A 451 -1.13 -28.41 -10.21
CA ARG A 451 -2.13 -28.83 -11.20
C ARG A 451 -3.19 -27.74 -11.35
N LYS A 452 -3.57 -27.47 -12.59
CA LYS A 452 -4.65 -26.55 -12.95
C LYS A 452 -5.98 -27.25 -12.74
N GLU A 453 -6.87 -26.59 -12.00
CA GLU A 453 -8.26 -27.00 -11.92
C GLU A 453 -8.89 -26.86 -13.31
N ASN A 454 -9.65 -27.87 -13.75
CA ASN A 454 -10.38 -27.88 -15.03
C ASN A 454 -9.54 -27.77 -16.30
N SER A 455 -8.31 -28.33 -16.33
CA SER A 455 -7.53 -28.39 -17.56
C SER A 455 -8.17 -29.34 -18.60
N GLU A 456 -8.42 -28.84 -19.81
CA GLU A 456 -8.88 -29.64 -20.97
C GLU A 456 -7.79 -30.55 -21.54
N HIS A 457 -6.52 -30.31 -21.19
CA HIS A 457 -5.40 -31.15 -21.62
C HIS A 457 -5.30 -32.42 -20.78
N ASP A 458 -4.86 -33.51 -21.39
CA ASP A 458 -4.61 -34.83 -20.78
C ASP A 458 -3.11 -35.11 -20.54
N ASP A 459 -2.27 -34.09 -20.67
CA ASP A 459 -0.81 -34.21 -20.60
C ASP A 459 -0.17 -33.25 -19.57
N HIS A 460 1.15 -33.08 -19.66
CA HIS A 460 1.93 -32.17 -18.81
C HIS A 460 1.38 -30.74 -18.69
N ARG A 461 0.58 -30.26 -19.66
CA ARG A 461 -0.03 -28.92 -19.65
C ARG A 461 -1.09 -28.75 -18.57
N GLN A 462 -1.53 -29.85 -17.93
CA GLN A 462 -2.31 -29.81 -16.70
C GLN A 462 -1.55 -29.14 -15.55
N TYR A 463 -0.23 -28.98 -15.62
CA TYR A 463 0.56 -28.35 -14.56
C TYR A 463 1.07 -26.97 -14.96
N SER A 464 1.24 -26.12 -13.95
CA SER A 464 2.07 -24.92 -13.98
C SER A 464 3.28 -25.14 -13.06
N VAL A 465 4.44 -24.60 -13.42
CA VAL A 465 5.65 -24.64 -12.60
C VAL A 465 6.02 -23.24 -12.17
N PHE A 466 6.37 -23.08 -10.90
CA PHE A 466 6.83 -21.83 -10.32
C PHE A 466 8.19 -22.03 -9.66
N MET A 467 8.96 -20.95 -9.55
CA MET A 467 10.19 -20.86 -8.75
C MET A 467 9.94 -19.91 -7.58
N SER A 468 10.35 -20.32 -6.39
CA SER A 468 10.31 -19.51 -5.17
C SER A 468 11.54 -19.80 -4.30
N ASN A 469 11.95 -18.85 -3.45
CA ASN A 469 12.99 -19.04 -2.43
C ASN A 469 12.40 -19.26 -1.01
N ARG A 470 11.07 -19.28 -0.84
CA ARG A 470 10.37 -19.56 0.42
C ARG A 470 9.42 -20.77 0.37
N GLY A 471 9.58 -21.65 -0.62
CA GLY A 471 8.69 -22.81 -0.82
C GLY A 471 7.28 -22.40 -1.28
N GLY A 472 6.35 -23.36 -1.33
CA GLY A 472 5.03 -23.14 -1.93
C GLY A 472 3.97 -22.50 -1.03
N GLY A 473 4.24 -22.23 0.25
CA GLY A 473 3.28 -21.56 1.16
C GLY A 473 2.79 -20.22 0.61
N PHE A 474 3.64 -19.55 -0.18
CA PHE A 474 3.41 -18.24 -0.80
C PHE A 474 2.85 -18.33 -2.23
N LEU A 475 2.56 -19.54 -2.75
CA LEU A 475 2.03 -19.67 -4.12
C LEU A 475 0.58 -19.16 -4.24
N SER A 476 -0.19 -19.19 -3.15
CA SER A 476 -1.51 -18.56 -3.10
C SER A 476 -1.43 -17.06 -3.42
N GLU A 477 -0.35 -16.40 -2.98
CA GLU A 477 -0.13 -14.98 -3.19
C GLU A 477 0.09 -14.62 -4.66
N TYR A 478 0.57 -15.56 -5.48
CA TYR A 478 0.74 -15.32 -6.92
C TYR A 478 -0.58 -14.96 -7.62
N GLY A 479 -1.73 -15.35 -7.04
CA GLY A 479 -3.05 -14.92 -7.52
C GLY A 479 -3.21 -13.39 -7.54
N HIS A 480 -2.59 -12.67 -6.60
CA HIS A 480 -2.62 -11.22 -6.51
C HIS A 480 -1.88 -10.52 -7.65
N ARG A 481 -1.00 -11.23 -8.36
CA ARG A 481 -0.35 -10.67 -9.56
C ARG A 481 -1.38 -10.19 -10.58
N TRP A 482 -2.54 -10.86 -10.73
CA TRP A 482 -3.58 -10.42 -11.65
C TRP A 482 -4.07 -8.98 -11.42
N GLU A 483 -3.86 -8.44 -10.22
CA GLU A 483 -4.21 -7.06 -9.89
C GLU A 483 -3.41 -6.05 -10.72
N ILE A 484 -2.13 -6.30 -11.01
CA ILE A 484 -1.31 -5.41 -11.86
C ILE A 484 -1.85 -5.36 -13.30
N GLU A 485 -2.31 -6.51 -13.82
CA GLU A 485 -2.88 -6.60 -15.17
C GLU A 485 -4.24 -5.90 -15.25
N SER A 486 -5.06 -6.03 -14.20
CA SER A 486 -6.29 -5.24 -14.09
C SER A 486 -6.00 -3.74 -13.94
N GLY A 487 -4.97 -3.39 -13.17
CA GLY A 487 -4.51 -2.01 -12.95
C GLY A 487 -4.12 -1.34 -14.26
N TYR A 488 -3.36 -2.02 -15.13
CA TYR A 488 -2.99 -1.48 -16.44
C TYR A 488 -4.19 -1.15 -17.33
N ARG A 489 -5.27 -1.95 -17.28
CA ARG A 489 -6.50 -1.62 -18.02
C ARG A 489 -7.12 -0.32 -17.54
N SER A 490 -7.08 -0.05 -16.24
CA SER A 490 -7.53 1.23 -15.67
C SER A 490 -6.57 2.37 -16.01
N ILE A 491 -5.25 2.16 -15.87
CA ILE A 491 -4.22 3.18 -16.17
C ILE A 491 -4.32 3.67 -17.61
N LYS A 492 -4.51 2.77 -18.58
CA LYS A 492 -4.65 3.14 -19.99
C LYS A 492 -5.82 4.10 -20.26
N ARG A 493 -6.89 4.06 -19.45
CA ARG A 493 -8.02 5.00 -19.57
C ARG A 493 -7.64 6.43 -19.18
N PHE A 494 -6.62 6.58 -18.33
CA PHE A 494 -6.12 7.88 -17.89
C PHE A 494 -4.99 8.43 -18.78
N MET A 495 -4.59 7.71 -19.82
CA MET A 495 -3.53 8.16 -20.72
C MET A 495 -4.05 9.20 -21.72
N ALA A 496 -3.36 10.34 -21.79
CA ALA A 496 -3.60 11.33 -22.84
C ALA A 496 -3.20 10.78 -24.22
N ALA A 497 -4.02 11.02 -25.24
CA ALA A 497 -3.75 10.52 -26.58
C ALA A 497 -2.59 11.28 -27.26
N THR A 498 -1.74 10.55 -27.98
CA THR A 498 -0.60 11.16 -28.69
C THR A 498 -0.11 10.36 -29.88
N THR A 499 0.25 11.08 -30.94
CA THR A 499 0.95 10.57 -32.11
C THR A 499 2.45 10.92 -32.10
N SER A 500 2.94 11.61 -31.06
CA SER A 500 4.35 12.03 -30.97
C SER A 500 5.28 10.82 -30.86
N THR A 501 6.48 10.90 -31.44
CA THR A 501 7.56 9.91 -31.24
C THR A 501 8.50 10.24 -30.09
N ASN A 502 8.25 11.33 -29.36
CA ASN A 502 9.10 11.77 -28.26
C ASN A 502 8.90 10.83 -27.07
N PHE A 503 9.96 10.10 -26.72
CA PHE A 503 9.94 9.08 -25.70
C PHE A 503 9.65 9.62 -24.29
N GLY A 504 10.23 10.76 -23.93
CA GLY A 504 9.99 11.43 -22.65
C GLY A 504 8.54 11.84 -22.46
N LEU A 505 7.91 12.42 -23.48
CA LEU A 505 6.50 12.81 -23.47
C LEU A 505 5.57 11.60 -23.28
N ARG A 506 5.81 10.50 -24.01
CA ARG A 506 5.00 9.28 -23.86
C ARG A 506 5.17 8.65 -22.48
N PHE A 507 6.40 8.60 -21.98
CA PHE A 507 6.66 8.13 -20.63
C PHE A 507 5.97 9.02 -19.59
N PHE A 508 6.00 10.34 -19.74
CA PHE A 508 5.29 11.27 -18.86
C PHE A 508 3.78 10.99 -18.84
N TYR A 509 3.14 10.80 -20.00
CA TYR A 509 1.71 10.45 -20.06
C TYR A 509 1.40 9.13 -19.34
N PHE A 510 2.25 8.12 -19.49
CA PHE A 510 2.10 6.86 -18.77
C PHE A 510 2.30 7.00 -17.25
N ALA A 511 3.34 7.73 -16.83
CA ALA A 511 3.65 7.97 -15.42
C ALA A 511 2.53 8.78 -14.75
N PHE A 512 2.06 9.86 -15.40
CA PHE A 512 0.97 10.68 -14.87
C PHE A 512 -0.35 9.89 -14.81
N ALA A 513 -0.66 9.07 -15.81
CA ALA A 513 -1.81 8.16 -15.77
C ALA A 513 -1.73 7.15 -14.62
N SER A 514 -0.53 6.62 -14.34
CA SER A 514 -0.26 5.72 -13.20
C SER A 514 -0.44 6.43 -11.86
N LEU A 515 -0.13 7.74 -11.79
CA LEU A 515 -0.39 8.56 -10.62
C LEU A 515 -1.89 8.79 -10.41
N LEU A 516 -2.64 9.17 -11.45
CA LEU A 516 -4.09 9.35 -11.37
C LEU A 516 -4.81 8.06 -10.93
N TYR A 517 -4.37 6.90 -11.42
CA TYR A 517 -4.83 5.60 -10.93
C TYR A 517 -4.56 5.44 -9.43
N SER A 518 -3.35 5.74 -8.98
CA SER A 518 -2.97 5.60 -7.57
C SER A 518 -3.74 6.58 -6.68
N ILE A 519 -3.96 7.82 -7.12
CA ILE A 519 -4.82 8.80 -6.44
C ILE A 519 -6.24 8.27 -6.31
N TRP A 520 -6.83 7.72 -7.38
CA TRP A 520 -8.16 7.13 -7.32
C TRP A 520 -8.24 6.01 -6.27
N ARG A 521 -7.30 5.07 -6.29
CA ARG A 521 -7.29 3.96 -5.31
C ARG A 521 -7.08 4.46 -3.88
N ALA A 522 -6.27 5.50 -3.68
CA ALA A 522 -6.06 6.13 -2.39
C ALA A 522 -7.33 6.83 -1.87
N VAL A 523 -8.02 7.61 -2.71
CA VAL A 523 -9.28 8.28 -2.37
C VAL A 523 -10.34 7.24 -2.00
N ASP A 524 -10.49 6.20 -2.82
CA ASP A 524 -11.43 5.10 -2.56
C ASP A 524 -11.15 4.42 -1.20
N LEU A 525 -9.89 4.08 -0.92
CA LEU A 525 -9.47 3.52 0.37
C LEU A 525 -9.86 4.45 1.54
N LEU A 526 -9.51 5.73 1.48
CA LEU A 526 -9.77 6.66 2.58
C LEU A 526 -11.27 6.90 2.78
N VAL A 527 -12.06 6.92 1.71
CA VAL A 527 -13.53 7.05 1.80
C VAL A 527 -14.14 5.81 2.45
N GLN A 528 -13.71 4.61 2.06
CA GLN A 528 -14.18 3.37 2.67
C GLN A 528 -13.83 3.32 4.15
N VAL A 529 -12.55 3.48 4.50
CA VAL A 529 -12.09 3.43 5.89
C VAL A 529 -12.83 4.44 6.76
N GLU A 530 -13.15 5.63 6.25
CA GLU A 530 -13.87 6.63 7.04
C GLU A 530 -15.39 6.37 7.16
N LEU A 531 -16.02 5.71 6.18
CA LEU A 531 -17.46 5.44 6.18
C LEU A 531 -17.82 4.11 6.87
N THR A 532 -17.02 3.08 6.66
CA THR A 532 -17.30 1.70 7.12
C THR A 532 -16.34 1.24 8.20
N GLY A 533 -15.19 1.92 8.38
CA GLY A 533 -14.15 1.50 9.33
C GLY A 533 -13.27 0.35 8.83
N GLU A 534 -13.56 -0.18 7.63
CA GLU A 534 -12.82 -1.26 6.97
C GLU A 534 -12.64 -0.94 5.48
N TYR A 535 -11.62 -1.54 4.85
CA TYR A 535 -11.45 -1.48 3.41
C TYR A 535 -11.88 -2.77 2.72
N GLU A 536 -12.86 -2.65 1.82
CA GLU A 536 -13.16 -3.66 0.82
C GLU A 536 -12.37 -3.40 -0.46
N TYR A 537 -11.80 -4.45 -1.04
CA TYR A 537 -10.97 -4.31 -2.24
C TYR A 537 -11.75 -3.74 -3.45
N SER A 538 -13.06 -3.98 -3.49
CA SER A 538 -13.96 -3.44 -4.52
C SER A 538 -14.19 -1.94 -4.31
N PRO A 539 -13.97 -1.09 -5.32
CA PRO A 539 -14.17 0.35 -5.17
C PRO A 539 -15.65 0.70 -4.99
N ILE A 540 -15.95 1.47 -3.95
CA ILE A 540 -17.23 2.19 -3.82
C ILE A 540 -17.17 3.55 -4.50
N VAL A 541 -15.97 4.16 -4.56
CA VAL A 541 -15.73 5.36 -5.37
C VAL A 541 -15.20 4.92 -6.72
N THR A 542 -15.98 5.13 -7.77
CA THR A 542 -15.53 4.80 -9.13
C THR A 542 -14.41 5.73 -9.59
N ALA A 543 -13.64 5.27 -10.57
CA ALA A 543 -12.66 6.11 -11.26
C ALA A 543 -13.34 7.40 -11.76
N ASP A 544 -14.47 7.28 -12.44
CA ASP A 544 -15.21 8.42 -12.99
C ASP A 544 -15.65 9.44 -11.92
N ASN A 545 -16.06 8.98 -10.74
CA ASN A 545 -16.41 9.85 -9.62
C ASN A 545 -15.18 10.64 -9.15
N THR A 546 -14.06 9.96 -8.91
CA THR A 546 -12.81 10.62 -8.47
C THR A 546 -12.30 11.59 -9.53
N LEU A 547 -12.31 11.17 -10.80
CA LEU A 547 -11.92 12.03 -11.91
C LEU A 547 -12.83 13.26 -12.01
N THR A 548 -14.14 13.12 -11.81
CA THR A 548 -15.08 14.25 -11.83
C THR A 548 -14.85 15.22 -10.67
N LEU A 549 -14.50 14.70 -9.49
CA LEU A 549 -14.14 15.53 -8.34
C LEU A 549 -12.81 16.26 -8.57
N LEU A 550 -11.81 15.60 -9.17
CA LEU A 550 -10.56 16.23 -9.61
C LEU A 550 -10.81 17.36 -10.63
N LYS A 551 -11.81 17.24 -11.54
CA LYS A 551 -12.22 18.36 -12.42
C LYS A 551 -12.61 19.57 -11.58
N LYS A 552 -13.52 19.38 -10.63
CA LYS A 552 -14.06 20.47 -9.82
C LYS A 552 -12.96 21.23 -9.07
N GLU A 553 -11.99 20.50 -8.50
CA GLU A 553 -10.89 21.09 -7.71
C GLU A 553 -9.81 21.76 -8.58
N THR A 554 -9.57 21.27 -9.79
CA THR A 554 -8.69 21.92 -10.78
C THR A 554 -9.32 23.19 -11.40
N GLY A 555 -10.42 23.66 -10.81
CA GLY A 555 -11.18 24.80 -11.28
C GLY A 555 -11.90 24.51 -12.60
N ILE A 556 -12.16 23.24 -12.94
CA ILE A 556 -12.91 22.83 -14.12
C ILE A 556 -14.37 22.60 -13.69
N GLY A 557 -15.27 23.52 -14.02
CA GLY A 557 -16.66 23.52 -13.57
C GLY A 557 -17.57 24.39 -14.42
#